data_AF-A0A256BJ73-F1
#
_entry.id   AF-A0A256BJ73-F1
#
_cell.length_a   1.000
_cell.length_b   1.000
_cell.length_c   1.000
_cell.angle_alpha   90.00
_cell.angle_beta   90.00
_cell.angle_gamma   90.00
#
_symmetry.space_group_name_H-M   'P 1'
#
loop_
_entity.id
_entity.type
_entity.pdbx_description
1 polymer ?
#
loop_
_entity_poly.entity_id
_entity_poly.type
_entity_poly.pdbx_seq_one_letter_code
_entity_poly.pdbx_strand_id
1 'polypeptide(L)' 'MTSTAKNYAGQNLRGICFKGQDLSGSDFSGADLRGTNFTGAILRGANFSKAKTGVQKWWLVF' A
#
# COMPACT_ATOMS: atom_id res chain seq x y z
N MET A 1 4.21 5.58 23.06
CA MET A 1 5.03 5.11 21.92
C MET A 1 4.27 5.47 20.67
N THR A 2 4.67 6.54 19.99
CA THR A 2 3.95 7.08 18.83
C THR A 2 4.16 6.15 17.64
N SER A 3 3.14 5.35 17.27
CA SER A 3 3.06 4.79 15.92
C SER A 3 2.91 5.99 14.98
N THR A 4 4.04 6.53 14.53
CA THR A 4 4.06 7.67 13.62
C THR A 4 3.48 7.20 12.29
N ALA A 5 2.38 7.79 11.87
CA ALA A 5 1.83 7.60 10.54
C ALA A 5 2.94 7.76 9.49
N LYS A 6 3.10 6.76 8.61
CA LYS A 6 4.15 6.77 7.59
C LYS A 6 3.63 7.39 6.29
N ASN A 7 4.46 8.21 5.65
CA ASN A 7 4.13 8.79 4.36
C ASN A 7 4.70 7.91 3.23
N TYR A 8 3.80 7.31 2.46
CA TYR A 8 4.05 6.51 1.27
C TYR A 8 3.42 7.11 0.01
N ALA A 9 2.99 8.37 0.07
CA ALA A 9 2.26 9.01 -1.02
C ALA A 9 3.11 9.04 -2.31
N GLY A 10 2.50 8.65 -3.43
CA GLY A 10 3.13 8.61 -4.75
C GLY A 10 4.24 7.55 -4.94
N GLN A 11 4.55 6.74 -3.92
CA GLN A 11 5.66 5.78 -4.01
C GLN A 11 5.29 4.53 -4.82
N ASN A 12 6.30 3.91 -5.44
CA ASN A 12 6.17 2.60 -6.05
C ASN A 12 6.40 1.50 -5.00
N LEU A 13 5.31 0.95 -4.47
CA LEU A 13 5.32 -0.09 -3.43
C LEU A 13 4.95 -1.48 -3.97
N ARG A 14 5.15 -1.69 -5.28
CA ARG A 14 4.79 -2.94 -5.94
C ARG A 14 5.56 -4.12 -5.36
N GLY A 15 4.86 -5.20 -5.05
CA GLY A 15 5.46 -6.41 -4.50
C GLY A 15 5.97 -6.32 -3.05
N ILE A 16 5.82 -5.17 -2.39
CA ILE A 16 6.31 -4.99 -1.01
C ILE A 16 5.46 -5.80 -0.03
N CYS A 17 6.10 -6.37 0.99
CA CYS A 17 5.43 -7.10 2.06
C CYS A 17 5.24 -6.22 3.31
N PHE A 18 4.00 -5.85 3.60
CA PHE A 18 3.57 -5.17 4.82
C PHE A 18 2.85 -6.11 5.81
N LYS A 19 3.07 -7.43 5.68
CA LYS A 19 2.40 -8.44 6.49
C LYS A 19 2.58 -8.16 7.99
N GLY A 20 1.47 -8.09 8.74
CA GLY A 20 1.47 -7.90 10.19
C GLY A 20 1.87 -6.50 10.69
N GLN A 21 2.11 -5.52 9.82
CA GLN A 21 2.58 -4.20 10.24
C GLN A 21 1.44 -3.31 10.73
N ASP A 22 1.70 -2.51 11.77
CA ASP A 22 0.85 -1.37 12.12
C ASP A 22 1.17 -0.20 11.19
N LEU A 23 0.23 0.09 10.31
CA LEU A 23 0.26 1.15 9.31
C LEU A 23 -0.89 2.14 9.56
N SER A 24 -1.41 2.18 10.79
CA SER A 24 -2.48 3.10 11.17
C SER A 24 -2.10 4.55 10.85
N GLY A 25 -3.02 5.27 10.23
CA GLY A 25 -2.81 6.67 9.81
C GLY A 25 -1.85 6.88 8.64
N SER A 26 -1.27 5.83 8.05
CA SER A 26 -0.28 5.98 6.97
C SER A 26 -0.90 6.51 5.68
N ASP A 27 -0.16 7.34 4.95
CA ASP A 27 -0.61 7.92 3.69
C ASP A 27 -0.07 7.13 2.49
N PHE A 28 -0.93 6.40 1.79
CA PHE A 28 -0.65 5.69 0.54
C PHE A 28 -1.25 6.41 -0.68
N SER A 29 -1.59 7.69 -0.57
CA SER A 29 -2.27 8.40 -1.65
C SER A 29 -1.42 8.46 -2.92
N GLY A 30 -1.99 8.07 -4.06
CA GLY A 30 -1.26 7.99 -5.33
C GLY A 30 -0.19 6.89 -5.42
N ALA A 31 0.01 6.08 -4.38
CA ALA A 31 1.02 5.02 -4.35
C ALA A 31 0.65 3.87 -5.28
N ASP A 32 1.64 3.18 -5.84
CA ASP A 32 1.45 1.95 -6.61
C ASP A 32 1.54 0.72 -5.70
N LEU A 33 0.38 0.17 -5.35
CA LEU A 33 0.22 -0.94 -4.41
C LEU A 33 -0.02 -2.29 -5.11
N ARG A 34 0.31 -2.40 -6.41
CA ARG A 34 0.05 -3.64 -7.16
C ARG A 34 0.99 -4.75 -6.71
N GLY A 35 0.41 -5.86 -6.27
CA GLY A 35 1.14 -7.01 -5.73
C GLY A 35 1.69 -6.80 -4.32
N THR A 36 1.30 -5.73 -3.63
CA THR A 36 1.71 -5.47 -2.24
C THR A 36 0.93 -6.39 -1.29
N ASN A 37 1.62 -6.97 -0.30
CA ASN A 37 1.00 -7.89 0.67
C ASN A 37 0.67 -7.17 1.98
N PHE A 38 -0.62 -6.95 2.24
CA PHE A 38 -1.13 -6.36 3.49
C PHE A 38 -1.73 -7.38 4.46
N THR A 39 -1.42 -8.68 4.33
CA THR A 39 -2.02 -9.73 5.17
C THR A 39 -1.76 -9.45 6.65
N GLY A 40 -2.82 -9.31 7.44
CA GLY A 40 -2.71 -9.01 8.88
C GLY A 40 -2.15 -7.62 9.22
N ALA A 41 -2.02 -6.71 8.26
CA ALA A 41 -1.63 -5.33 8.53
C ALA A 41 -2.78 -4.53 9.17
N ILE A 42 -2.46 -3.63 10.08
CA ILE A 42 -3.44 -2.69 10.67
C ILE A 42 -3.43 -1.41 9.84
N LEU A 43 -4.52 -1.14 9.13
CA LEU A 43 -4.66 -0.01 8.18
C LEU A 43 -5.65 1.05 8.67
N ARG A 44 -5.90 1.14 9.98
CA ARG A 44 -6.93 2.02 10.55
C ARG A 44 -6.57 3.49 10.26
N GLY A 45 -7.44 4.20 9.56
CA GLY A 45 -7.22 5.60 9.19
C GLY A 45 -6.14 5.82 8.12
N ALA A 46 -5.67 4.77 7.44
CA ALA A 46 -4.74 4.92 6.34
C ALA A 46 -5.42 5.55 5.11
N ASN A 47 -4.72 6.43 4.40
CA ASN A 47 -5.23 7.10 3.21
C ASN A 47 -4.82 6.34 1.95
N PHE A 48 -5.79 5.84 1.17
CA PHE A 48 -5.54 5.15 -0.10
C PHE A 48 -6.02 5.94 -1.33
N SER A 49 -6.26 7.24 -1.18
CA SER A 49 -6.82 8.08 -2.25
C SER A 49 -5.94 8.05 -3.50
N LYS A 50 -6.51 7.71 -4.66
CA LYS A 50 -5.78 7.59 -5.94
C LYS A 50 -4.67 6.52 -5.96
N ALA A 51 -4.59 5.64 -4.95
CA ALA A 51 -3.63 4.55 -4.97
C ALA A 51 -3.93 3.60 -6.15
N LYS A 52 -2.88 3.18 -6.86
CA LYS A 52 -3.00 2.20 -7.95
C LYS A 52 -2.99 0.81 -7.33
N THR A 53 -4.16 0.19 -7.30
CA THR A 53 -4.34 -1.21 -6.88
C THR A 53 -4.70 -2.08 -8.09
N GLY A 54 -4.73 -3.40 -7.91
CA GLY A 54 -5.17 -4.35 -8.95
C GLY A 54 -4.07 -5.28 -9.47
N VAL A 55 -4.45 -6.10 -10.45
CA VAL A 55 -3.57 -7.10 -11.05
C VAL A 55 -2.48 -6.44 -11.88
N GLN A 56 -1.27 -7.01 -11.80
CA GLN A 56 -0.22 -6.67 -12.74
C GLN A 56 -0.62 -7.24 -14.10
N LYS A 57 -1.03 -6.37 -15.04
CA LYS A 57 -1.25 -6.78 -16.42
C LYS A 57 0.11 -7.09 -17.04
N TRP A 58 0.53 -8.36 -16.97
CA TRP A 58 1.72 -8.85 -17.68
C TRP A 58 1.38 -9.88 -18.77
N TRP A 59 0.14 -10.35 -18.82
CA TRP A 59 -0.33 -11.43 -19.73
C TRP A 59 -1.50 -10.99 -20.63
N LEU A 60 -1.76 -9.69 -20.75
CA LEU A 60 -2.78 -9.13 -21.64
C LEU A 60 -2.17 -8.36 -22.82
N VAL A 61 -1.01 -8.80 -23.28
CA VAL A 61 -0.42 -8.37 -24.56
C VAL A 61 -0.21 -9.62 -25.41
N PHE A 62 -1.30 -10.08 -26.02
CA PHE A 62 -1.33 -10.81 -27.28
C PHE A 62 -2.27 -10.03 -28.20
#